data_AF-A0A7Y3F309-F1
#
_entry.id   AF-A0A7Y3F309-F1
#
_cell.length_a   1.000
_cell.length_b   1.000
_cell.length_c   1.000
_cell.angle_alpha   90.00
_cell.angle_beta   90.00
_cell.angle_gamma   90.00
#
_symmetry.space_group_name_H-M   'P 1'
#
loop_
_entity.id
_entity.type
_entity.pdbx_description
1 polymer ?
#
loop_
_entity_poly.entity_id
_entity_poly.type
_entity_poly.pdbx_seq_one_letter_code
_entity_poly.pdbx_strand_id
1 'polypeptide(L)'
;VASFTGEWPDGSSASFTGNRTREWIEGFGSGFWGDNVFLISGKGTYTGKLDNVFVKETISPLRRELSCRFIVSGILEISKNDTTVSLDFGDGSCDSKGILTYPNGESEEIFLRRFKK
;
A
#
# COMPACT_ATOMS: atom_id res chain seq x y z
N VAL A 1 -11.45 9.26 -6.59
CA VAL A 1 -11.11 8.03 -7.36
C VAL A 1 -10.24 8.45 -8.52
N ALA A 2 -9.13 7.76 -8.77
CA ALA A 2 -8.23 8.04 -9.88
C ALA A 2 -8.24 6.87 -10.86
N SER A 3 -8.25 7.17 -12.16
CA SER A 3 -8.17 6.16 -13.21
C SER A 3 -7.37 6.67 -14.40
N PHE A 4 -6.62 5.79 -15.06
CA PHE A 4 -5.97 6.08 -16.33
C PHE A 4 -5.97 4.84 -17.22
N THR A 5 -5.92 5.08 -18.54
CA THR A 5 -5.75 4.04 -19.56
C THR A 5 -4.70 4.53 -20.55
N GLY A 6 -3.81 3.64 -20.96
CA GLY A 6 -2.83 3.88 -22.02
C GLY A 6 -2.93 2.81 -23.09
N GLU A 7 -2.79 3.23 -24.34
CA GLU A 7 -2.78 2.36 -25.52
C GLU A 7 -1.44 2.49 -26.24
N TRP A 8 -0.94 1.38 -26.77
CA TRP A 8 0.29 1.33 -27.55
C TRP A 8 -0.02 1.23 -29.06
N PRO A 9 0.93 1.61 -29.93
CA PRO A 9 0.75 1.49 -31.39
C PRO A 9 0.47 0.07 -31.90
N ASP A 10 0.79 -0.96 -31.11
CA ASP A 10 0.50 -2.36 -31.43
C ASP A 10 -0.91 -2.80 -31.01
N GLY A 11 -1.75 -1.87 -30.53
CA GLY A 11 -3.15 -2.12 -30.14
C GLY A 11 -3.32 -2.69 -28.73
N SER A 12 -2.24 -2.94 -28.01
CA SER A 12 -2.29 -3.37 -26.62
C SER A 12 -2.59 -2.21 -25.66
N SER A 13 -3.17 -2.49 -24.50
CA SER A 13 -3.55 -1.45 -23.53
C SER A 13 -3.21 -1.84 -22.09
N ALA A 14 -3.11 -0.83 -21.22
CA ALA A 14 -2.95 -0.99 -19.79
C ALA A 14 -3.83 0.03 -19.08
N SER A 15 -4.40 -0.36 -17.95
CA SER A 15 -5.30 0.50 -17.19
C SER A 15 -5.01 0.44 -15.70
N PHE A 16 -5.39 1.50 -15.01
CA PHE A 16 -5.33 1.59 -13.56
C PHE A 16 -6.59 2.25 -13.06
N THR A 17 -7.14 1.71 -11.97
CA THR A 17 -8.22 2.33 -11.20
C THR A 17 -7.89 2.21 -9.74
N GLY A 18 -7.97 3.31 -8.99
CA GLY A 18 -7.74 3.28 -7.56
C GLY A 18 -8.55 4.29 -6.78
N ASN A 19 -9.00 3.88 -5.60
CA ASN A 19 -9.44 4.79 -4.56
C ASN A 19 -8.38 4.78 -3.44
N ARG A 20 -8.09 5.96 -2.91
CA ARG A 20 -7.21 6.11 -1.75
C ARG A 20 -7.76 7.22 -0.90
N THR A 21 -8.03 6.89 0.35
CA THR A 21 -8.43 7.83 1.39
C THR A 21 -7.25 8.00 2.33
N ARG A 22 -7.00 9.24 2.74
CA ARG A 22 -6.01 9.57 3.77
C ARG A 22 -6.70 10.41 4.82
N GLU A 23 -6.85 9.85 5.99
CA GLU A 23 -7.43 10.51 7.15
C GLU A 23 -6.30 11.04 8.03
N TRP A 24 -6.42 12.28 8.52
CA TRP A 24 -5.47 12.90 9.44
C TRP A 24 -6.00 12.75 10.85
N ILE A 25 -5.31 11.97 11.69
CA ILE A 25 -5.81 11.57 13.01
C ILE A 25 -5.07 12.23 14.18
N GLU A 26 -3.82 12.67 14.01
CA GLU A 26 -3.02 13.33 15.06
C GLU A 26 -2.13 14.43 14.49
N GLY A 27 -1.75 15.43 15.30
CA GLY A 27 -0.89 16.56 14.92
C GLY A 27 -1.62 17.72 14.22
N PHE A 28 -2.93 17.59 13.96
CA PHE A 28 -3.71 18.67 13.37
C PHE A 28 -3.69 19.92 14.27
N GLY A 29 -3.29 21.05 13.70
CA GLY A 29 -3.24 22.34 14.40
C GLY A 29 -2.00 22.56 15.27
N SER A 30 -1.06 21.61 15.37
CA SER A 30 0.18 21.81 16.12
C SER A 30 1.15 22.78 15.45
N GLY A 31 1.01 22.97 14.13
CA GLY A 31 1.94 23.74 13.30
C GLY A 31 3.28 23.03 13.03
N PHE A 32 3.50 21.85 13.63
CA PHE A 32 4.62 20.98 13.34
C PHE A 32 4.18 19.92 12.33
N TRP A 33 5.08 19.54 11.42
CA TRP A 33 4.76 18.51 10.42
C TRP A 33 5.12 17.11 10.89
N GLY A 34 6.09 16.98 11.80
CA GLY A 34 6.67 15.70 12.19
C GLY A 34 5.81 14.88 13.14
N ASP A 35 4.86 15.49 13.85
CA ASP A 35 3.92 14.84 14.75
C ASP A 35 2.64 14.37 14.05
N ASN A 36 2.51 14.62 12.75
CA ASN A 36 1.29 14.26 12.04
C ASN A 36 1.19 12.76 11.80
N VAL A 37 0.00 12.22 12.07
CA VAL A 37 -0.32 10.82 11.82
C VAL A 37 -1.52 10.71 10.89
N PHE A 38 -1.41 9.78 9.94
CA PHE A 38 -2.43 9.52 8.96
C PHE A 38 -2.81 8.04 8.90
N LEU A 39 -4.09 7.77 8.69
CA LEU A 39 -4.57 6.46 8.27
C LEU A 39 -4.80 6.47 6.77
N ILE A 40 -4.27 5.47 6.09
CA ILE A 40 -4.40 5.32 4.64
C ILE A 40 -5.19 4.06 4.36
N SER A 41 -6.30 4.19 3.63
CA SER A 41 -7.12 3.07 3.19
C SER A 41 -7.44 3.19 1.71
N GLY A 42 -7.77 2.08 1.06
CA GLY A 42 -8.21 2.05 -0.32
C GLY A 42 -7.80 0.79 -1.06
N LYS A 43 -8.14 0.79 -2.34
CA LYS A 43 -7.95 -0.30 -3.27
C LYS A 43 -7.46 0.26 -4.61
N GLY A 44 -6.42 -0.34 -5.15
CA GLY A 44 -5.90 -0.03 -6.48
C GLY A 44 -5.79 -1.29 -7.30
N THR A 45 -6.33 -1.25 -8.51
CA THR A 45 -6.23 -2.31 -9.52
C THR A 45 -5.46 -1.77 -10.71
N TYR A 46 -4.42 -2.49 -11.12
CA TYR A 46 -3.64 -2.23 -12.32
C TYR A 46 -3.75 -3.44 -13.25
N THR A 47 -4.18 -3.23 -14.48
CA THR A 47 -4.17 -4.23 -15.54
C THR A 47 -3.06 -3.88 -16.52
N GLY A 48 -2.05 -4.74 -16.60
CA GLY A 48 -0.90 -4.54 -17.48
C GLY A 48 -1.19 -4.92 -18.93
N LYS A 49 -0.24 -4.62 -19.81
CA LYS A 49 -0.29 -4.88 -21.26
C LYS A 49 -0.53 -6.34 -21.66
N LEU A 50 -0.11 -7.28 -20.83
CA LEU A 50 -0.24 -8.73 -21.03
C LEU A 50 -1.38 -9.31 -20.17
N ASP A 51 -2.43 -8.54 -19.93
CA ASP A 51 -3.60 -8.89 -19.10
C ASP A 51 -3.27 -9.36 -17.67
N ASN A 52 -2.07 -9.05 -17.17
CA ASN A 52 -1.71 -9.35 -15.79
C ASN A 52 -2.38 -8.33 -14.87
N VAL A 53 -3.20 -8.82 -13.95
CA VAL A 53 -3.95 -7.98 -13.02
C VAL A 53 -3.23 -7.96 -11.68
N PHE A 54 -2.92 -6.76 -11.21
CA PHE A 54 -2.34 -6.50 -9.90
C PHE A 54 -3.35 -5.73 -9.06
N VAL A 55 -3.73 -6.25 -7.90
CA VAL A 55 -4.59 -5.55 -6.96
C VAL A 55 -3.82 -5.29 -5.67
N LYS A 56 -4.02 -4.10 -5.10
CA LYS A 56 -3.53 -3.74 -3.77
C LYS A 56 -4.72 -3.22 -2.98
N GLU A 57 -5.01 -3.85 -1.85
CA GLU A 57 -6.17 -3.52 -1.03
C GLU A 57 -5.75 -3.46 0.44
N THR A 58 -6.10 -2.38 1.12
CA THR A 58 -5.88 -2.28 2.57
C THR A 58 -6.98 -3.03 3.29
N ILE A 59 -6.63 -4.10 4.00
CA ILE A 59 -7.57 -4.86 4.83
C ILE A 59 -7.77 -4.16 6.18
N SER A 60 -6.69 -3.61 6.73
CA SER A 60 -6.75 -2.64 7.82
C SER A 60 -6.04 -1.35 7.40
N PRO A 61 -6.54 -0.17 7.84
CA PRO A 61 -5.94 1.10 7.48
C PRO A 61 -4.46 1.16 7.86
N LEU A 62 -3.62 1.62 6.94
CA LEU A 62 -2.18 1.73 7.13
C LEU A 62 -1.87 3.00 7.93
N ARG A 63 -1.25 2.85 9.11
CA ARG A 63 -0.86 3.98 9.96
C ARG A 63 0.49 4.53 9.50
N ARG A 64 0.48 5.80 9.10
CA ARG A 64 1.64 6.55 8.63
C ARG A 64 1.90 7.73 9.55
N GLU A 65 2.92 7.60 10.38
CA GLU A 65 3.42 8.68 11.23
C GLU A 65 4.54 9.44 10.51
N LEU A 66 4.43 10.76 10.36
CA LEU A 66 5.44 11.54 9.64
C LEU A 66 6.80 11.60 10.37
N SER A 67 6.81 11.33 11.68
CA SER A 67 8.01 11.12 12.51
C SER A 67 8.77 9.86 12.11
N CYS A 68 8.07 8.82 11.67
CA CYS A 68 8.66 7.55 11.27
C CYS A 68 9.00 7.54 9.78
N ARG A 69 9.97 6.70 9.38
CA ARG A 69 10.30 6.53 7.96
C ARG A 69 9.34 5.58 7.23
N PHE A 70 8.80 4.62 7.96
CA PHE A 70 8.02 3.49 7.46
C PHE A 70 6.53 3.63 7.82
N ILE A 71 5.70 2.75 7.28
CA ILE A 71 4.34 2.54 7.80
C ILE A 71 4.52 1.68 9.04
N VAL A 72 3.86 2.04 10.13
CA VAL A 72 4.12 1.42 11.45
C VAL A 72 3.12 0.34 11.80
N SER A 73 1.95 0.33 11.15
CA SER A 73 0.94 -0.71 11.33
C SER A 73 -0.09 -0.75 10.20
N GLY A 74 -0.85 -1.84 10.16
CA GLY A 74 -1.91 -2.09 9.18
C GLY A 74 -1.56 -3.25 8.24
N ILE A 75 -2.55 -3.70 7.47
CA ILE A 75 -2.45 -4.89 6.62
C ILE A 75 -2.80 -4.50 5.19
N LEU A 76 -1.89 -4.80 4.27
CA LEU A 76 -2.07 -4.63 2.85
C LEU A 76 -2.08 -6.00 2.16
N GLU A 77 -3.17 -6.32 1.48
CA GLU A 77 -3.20 -7.43 0.54
C GLU A 77 -2.70 -7.00 -0.83
N ILE A 78 -1.86 -7.83 -1.42
CA ILE A 78 -1.31 -7.65 -2.75
C ILE A 78 -1.63 -8.93 -3.52
N SER A 79 -2.46 -8.81 -4.54
CA SER A 79 -2.73 -9.92 -5.45
C SER A 79 -2.10 -9.67 -6.82
N LYS A 80 -1.63 -10.77 -7.42
CA LYS A 80 -1.20 -10.84 -8.80
C LYS A 80 -1.88 -12.05 -9.43
N ASN A 81 -2.80 -11.81 -10.36
CA ASN A 81 -3.67 -12.83 -10.93
C ASN A 81 -4.36 -13.61 -9.79
N ASP A 82 -4.11 -14.92 -9.66
CA ASP A 82 -4.74 -15.79 -8.65
C ASP A 82 -3.92 -15.96 -7.36
N THR A 83 -2.79 -15.27 -7.23
CA THR A 83 -1.93 -15.35 -6.04
C THR A 83 -2.06 -14.10 -5.21
N THR A 84 -2.47 -14.26 -3.94
CA THR A 84 -2.60 -13.16 -2.97
C THR A 84 -1.63 -13.37 -1.82
N VAL A 85 -0.85 -12.33 -1.52
CA VAL A 85 0.00 -12.24 -0.33
C VAL A 85 -0.52 -11.12 0.56
N SER A 86 -0.40 -11.28 1.88
CA SER A 86 -0.69 -10.21 2.83
C SER A 86 0.60 -9.69 3.45
N LEU A 87 0.68 -8.38 3.61
CA LEU A 87 1.79 -7.70 4.27
C LEU A 87 1.27 -6.99 5.51
N ASP A 88 1.71 -7.45 6.67
CA ASP A 88 1.52 -6.77 7.96
C ASP A 88 2.69 -5.82 8.22
N PHE A 89 2.39 -4.55 8.50
CA PHE A 89 3.37 -3.51 8.76
C PHE A 89 3.82 -3.41 10.23
N GLY A 90 3.23 -4.21 11.13
CA GLY A 90 3.63 -4.28 12.53
C GLY A 90 2.63 -3.63 13.50
N ASP A 91 3.12 -3.37 14.72
CA ASP A 91 2.30 -3.05 15.89
C ASP A 91 2.25 -1.55 16.24
N GLY A 92 2.90 -0.70 15.44
CA GLY A 92 3.08 0.73 15.73
C GLY A 92 4.54 1.10 16.01
N SER A 93 5.42 0.13 16.20
CA SER A 93 6.86 0.37 16.36
C SER A 93 7.47 0.96 15.09
N CYS A 94 8.28 2.01 15.25
CA CYS A 94 9.00 2.60 14.12
C CYS A 94 10.27 1.79 13.80
N ASP A 95 10.10 0.67 13.12
CA ASP A 95 11.19 -0.15 12.59
C ASP A 95 11.06 -0.34 11.07
N SER A 96 12.02 -1.05 10.50
CA SER A 96 12.06 -1.34 9.06
C SER A 96 11.55 -2.76 8.75
N LYS A 97 10.70 -3.35 9.57
CA LYS A 97 10.27 -4.75 9.47
C LYS A 97 8.78 -4.83 9.12
N GLY A 98 8.41 -5.92 8.47
CA GLY A 98 7.03 -6.29 8.21
C GLY A 98 6.95 -7.80 8.02
N ILE A 99 5.76 -8.36 8.15
CA ILE A 99 5.53 -9.79 8.00
C ILE A 99 4.78 -10.01 6.69
N LEU A 100 5.43 -10.69 5.75
CA LEU A 100 4.79 -11.12 4.51
C LEU A 100 4.24 -12.54 4.71
N THR A 101 2.96 -12.73 4.45
CA THR A 101 2.30 -14.05 4.51
C THR A 101 1.88 -14.49 3.13
N TYR A 102 2.29 -15.70 2.76
CA TYR A 102 2.03 -16.35 1.50
C TYR A 102 0.69 -17.11 1.49
N PRO A 103 0.13 -17.44 0.32
CA PRO A 103 -1.13 -18.19 0.24
C PRO A 103 -1.11 -19.57 0.92
N ASN A 104 0.07 -20.17 1.06
CA ASN A 104 0.26 -21.45 1.75
C ASN A 104 0.26 -21.32 3.29
N GLY A 105 0.13 -20.10 3.83
CA GLY A 105 0.19 -19.79 5.26
C GLY A 105 1.59 -19.64 5.82
N GLU A 106 2.63 -19.75 5.00
CA GLU A 106 4.01 -19.45 5.41
C GLU A 106 4.19 -17.94 5.56
N SER A 107 4.92 -17.52 6.59
CA SER A 107 5.20 -16.11 6.84
C SER A 107 6.70 -15.87 6.98
N GLU A 108 7.16 -14.75 6.42
CA GLU A 108 8.55 -14.31 6.51
C GLU A 108 8.65 -12.86 6.99
N GLU A 109 9.68 -12.56 7.79
CA GLU A 109 10.03 -11.18 8.12
C GLU A 109 10.77 -10.55 6.93
N ILE A 110 10.24 -9.45 6.42
CA ILE A 110 10.84 -8.67 5.33
C ILE A 110 11.28 -7.29 5.81
N PHE A 111 12.31 -6.76 5.16
CA PHE A 111 12.72 -5.37 5.38
C PHE A 111 11.93 -4.41 4.50
N LEU A 112 11.18 -3.52 5.12
CA LEU A 112 10.42 -2.47 4.45
C LEU A 112 11.37 -1.50 3.76
N ARG A 113 11.09 -1.24 2.47
CA ARG A 113 11.88 -0.27 1.70
C ARG A 113 11.41 1.15 1.91
N ARG A 114 12.40 2.04 1.92
CA ARG A 114 12.21 3.48 1.86
C ARG A 114 11.43 3.88 0.59
N PHE A 115 10.23 4.46 0.72
CA PHE A 115 9.56 5.12 -0.42
C PHE A 115 10.44 6.26 -0.94
N LYS A 116 11.04 6.14 -2.13
CA LYS A 116 11.83 7.22 -2.71
C LYS A 116 10.92 8.44 -2.95
N LYS A 117 11.48 9.65 -2.70
CA LYS A 117 10.81 10.93 -3.00
C LYS A 117 10.52 11.02 -4.49
#